data_AF-A0AAV1ACL6-F1
#
_entry.id   AF-A0AAV1ACL6-F1
#
_cell.length_a   1.000
_cell.length_b   1.000
_cell.length_c   1.000
_cell.angle_alpha   90.00
_cell.angle_beta   90.00
_cell.angle_gamma   90.00
#
_symmetry.space_group_name_H-M   'P 1'
#
loop_
_entity.id
_entity.type
_entity.pdbx_description
1 polymer ?
#
loop_
_entity_poly.entity_id
_entity_poly.type
_entity_poly.pdbx_seq_one_letter_code
_entity_poly.pdbx_strand_id
1 'polypeptide(L)'
;MEEALMEMDHYNHTHVVPDTLSFARSYQLEALDRVIRENTIVYAHHLRKPSPYIVVFLVPKVVLVSQQATALRNHTDLKVGMYWGDMGVDFWDKATWENELGKHEVLVMTPAILLDCLRHSFIKLNMIKVLIMDECHHAAGKHPYVCIMIEFYHRQLRCVT
;
A
#
# COMPACT_ATOMS: atom_id res chain seq x y z
N MET A 1 -69.38 -19.07 -2.89
CA MET A 1 -69.47 -18.50 -1.54
C MET A 1 -68.16 -18.83 -0.85
N GLU A 2 -67.20 -17.94 -0.64
CA GLU A 2 -67.10 -16.48 -0.77
C GLU A 2 -65.58 -16.22 -0.73
N GLU A 3 -65.01 -15.68 -1.80
CA GLU A 3 -64.39 -14.34 -1.88
C GLU A 3 -62.99 -14.18 -1.31
N ALA A 4 -62.22 -13.40 -2.08
CA ALA A 4 -60.80 -13.15 -1.98
C ALA A 4 -60.44 -12.23 -0.83
N LEU A 5 -59.25 -12.42 -0.26
CA LEU A 5 -58.42 -11.30 0.20
C LEU A 5 -57.01 -11.47 -0.33
N MET A 6 -56.68 -10.47 -1.14
CA MET A 6 -55.41 -10.16 -1.77
C MET A 6 -54.63 -9.30 -0.78
N GLU A 7 -53.45 -9.73 -0.35
CA GLU A 7 -52.43 -8.81 0.14
C GLU A 7 -51.09 -9.08 -0.54
N MET A 8 -50.57 -7.99 -1.11
CA MET A 8 -49.39 -7.83 -1.93
C MET A 8 -48.14 -7.56 -1.07
N ASP A 9 -47.01 -8.02 -1.61
CA ASP A 9 -45.67 -7.42 -1.53
C ASP A 9 -44.93 -7.34 -0.18
N HIS A 10 -43.89 -8.15 -0.06
CA HIS A 10 -42.53 -7.65 -0.28
C HIS A 10 -41.54 -8.82 -0.43
N TYR A 11 -41.35 -9.27 -1.68
CA TYR A 11 -40.18 -10.05 -2.06
C TYR A 11 -38.99 -9.12 -1.91
N ASN A 12 -38.25 -9.23 -0.80
CA ASN A 12 -37.10 -8.35 -0.57
C ASN A 12 -35.97 -8.77 -1.51
N HIS A 13 -35.97 -8.19 -2.70
CA HIS A 13 -34.80 -7.99 -3.54
C HIS A 13 -33.74 -7.29 -2.69
N THR A 14 -32.89 -8.06 -2.03
CA THR A 14 -31.58 -7.53 -1.62
C THR A 14 -30.77 -7.42 -2.90
N HIS A 15 -30.90 -6.25 -3.51
CA HIS A 15 -30.03 -5.72 -4.53
C HIS A 15 -28.57 -6.17 -4.28
N VAL A 16 -28.03 -6.92 -5.24
CA VAL A 16 -26.59 -7.02 -5.42
C VAL A 16 -26.09 -5.61 -5.68
N VAL A 17 -25.45 -5.01 -4.68
CA VAL A 17 -24.83 -3.69 -4.80
C VAL A 17 -23.66 -3.85 -5.78
N PRO A 18 -23.63 -3.13 -6.92
CA PRO A 18 -22.50 -3.19 -7.83
C PRO A 18 -21.28 -2.57 -7.14
N ASP A 19 -20.33 -3.44 -6.82
CA ASP A 19 -18.90 -3.22 -6.64
C ASP A 19 -18.40 -1.77 -6.48
N THR A 20 -18.62 -1.18 -5.30
CA THR A 20 -17.90 0.02 -4.85
C THR A 20 -16.41 -0.25 -4.56
N LEU A 21 -15.96 -1.51 -4.68
CA LEU A 21 -14.57 -1.91 -4.51
C LEU A 21 -13.71 -1.70 -5.77
N SER A 22 -14.31 -1.35 -6.91
CA SER A 22 -13.64 -1.39 -8.21
C SER A 22 -12.99 -0.07 -8.64
N PHE A 23 -13.66 1.08 -8.47
CA PHE A 23 -13.18 2.36 -9.03
C PHE A 23 -12.07 3.02 -8.18
N ALA A 24 -12.20 2.96 -6.84
CA ALA A 24 -11.21 3.53 -5.94
C ALA A 24 -9.87 2.75 -5.97
N ARG A 25 -9.91 1.45 -6.25
CA ARG A 25 -8.70 0.64 -6.40
C ARG A 25 -8.13 0.71 -7.82
N SER A 26 -8.98 0.84 -8.84
CA SER A 26 -8.52 0.96 -10.21
C SER A 26 -7.70 2.22 -10.41
N TYR A 27 -8.07 3.38 -9.84
CA TYR A 27 -7.24 4.59 -10.00
C TYR A 27 -5.88 4.47 -9.30
N GLN A 28 -5.75 3.67 -8.24
CA GLN A 28 -4.48 3.50 -7.52
C GLN A 28 -3.53 2.59 -8.29
N LEU A 29 -4.07 1.48 -8.81
CA LEU A 29 -3.35 0.60 -9.72
C LEU A 29 -3.05 1.31 -11.03
N GLU A 30 -3.96 2.13 -11.55
CA GLU A 30 -3.76 2.96 -12.74
C GLU A 30 -2.76 4.08 -12.45
N ALA A 31 -2.78 4.72 -11.28
CA ALA A 31 -1.78 5.73 -10.93
C ALA A 31 -0.40 5.09 -10.78
N LEU A 32 -0.31 3.91 -10.16
CA LEU A 32 0.93 3.16 -10.12
C LEU A 32 1.34 2.69 -11.51
N ASP A 33 0.42 2.17 -12.32
CA ASP A 33 0.67 1.71 -13.69
C ASP A 33 1.03 2.88 -14.61
N ARG A 34 0.49 4.08 -14.41
CA ARG A 34 0.88 5.32 -15.11
C ARG A 34 2.23 5.83 -14.62
N VAL A 35 2.48 5.82 -13.31
CA VAL A 35 3.83 6.04 -12.76
C VAL A 35 4.80 4.95 -13.24
N ILE A 36 4.29 3.77 -13.62
CA ILE A 36 5.04 2.62 -14.14
C ILE A 36 5.00 2.48 -15.69
N ARG A 37 4.29 3.33 -16.43
CA ARG A 37 4.24 3.28 -17.90
C ARG A 37 4.54 4.61 -18.54
N GLU A 38 3.93 5.69 -18.06
CA GLU A 38 4.05 7.03 -18.65
C GLU A 38 5.38 7.71 -18.31
N ASN A 39 6.13 7.25 -17.28
CA ASN A 39 7.46 7.75 -16.93
C ASN A 39 8.60 6.72 -17.12
N THR A 40 8.36 5.51 -17.64
CA THR A 40 8.85 4.34 -16.87
C THR A 40 9.78 3.31 -17.50
N ILE A 41 10.01 3.22 -18.80
CA ILE A 41 10.95 2.17 -19.26
C ILE A 41 12.32 2.31 -18.56
N VAL A 42 12.69 3.55 -18.19
CA VAL A 42 13.85 3.87 -17.35
C VAL A 42 13.60 3.68 -15.84
N TYR A 43 12.44 4.06 -15.28
CA TYR A 43 12.16 3.94 -13.83
C TYR A 43 12.04 2.49 -13.34
N ALA A 44 11.39 1.58 -14.10
CA ALA A 44 11.29 0.18 -13.71
C ALA A 44 12.68 -0.48 -13.69
N HIS A 45 13.54 -0.18 -14.67
CA HIS A 45 14.94 -0.59 -14.68
C HIS A 45 15.70 -0.11 -13.44
N HIS A 46 15.45 1.13 -12.97
CA HIS A 46 16.07 1.65 -11.75
C HIS A 46 15.57 0.99 -10.45
N LEU A 47 14.47 0.24 -10.49
CA LEU A 47 13.98 -0.51 -9.32
C LEU A 47 14.51 -1.95 -9.30
N ARG A 48 14.85 -2.52 -10.46
CA ARG A 48 15.33 -3.89 -10.58
C ARG A 48 16.56 -4.14 -9.71
N LYS A 49 16.52 -5.26 -8.98
CA LYS A 49 17.66 -5.69 -8.15
C LYS A 49 18.87 -5.97 -9.05
N PRO A 50 20.08 -5.55 -8.66
CA PRO A 50 20.53 -5.20 -7.31
C PRO A 50 20.36 -3.71 -6.91
N SER A 51 19.49 -2.94 -7.56
CA SER A 51 19.23 -1.56 -7.16
C SER A 51 18.86 -1.40 -5.68
N PRO A 52 19.41 -0.39 -4.98
CA PRO A 52 19.05 -0.09 -3.60
C PRO A 52 17.68 0.57 -3.47
N TYR A 53 17.04 0.93 -4.58
CA TYR A 53 15.77 1.65 -4.59
C TYR A 53 14.57 0.71 -4.48
N ILE A 54 13.53 1.21 -3.85
CA ILE A 54 12.27 0.50 -3.64
C ILE A 54 11.06 1.40 -3.86
N VAL A 55 9.93 0.76 -4.10
CA VAL A 55 8.59 1.35 -3.97
C VAL A 55 7.97 0.84 -2.67
N VAL A 56 7.31 1.72 -1.93
CA VAL A 56 6.55 1.35 -0.73
C VAL A 56 5.08 1.68 -0.95
N PHE A 57 4.22 0.67 -0.77
CA PHE A 57 2.77 0.80 -0.81
C PHE A 57 2.22 0.56 0.59
N LEU A 58 1.70 1.62 1.22
CA LEU A 58 1.16 1.56 2.56
C LEU A 58 -0.35 1.36 2.53
N VAL A 59 -0.84 0.45 3.37
CA VAL A 59 -2.27 0.16 3.55
C VAL A 59 -2.64 0.09 5.03
N PRO A 60 -3.79 0.67 5.45
CA PRO A 60 -4.12 0.79 6.89
C PRO A 60 -4.53 -0.53 7.54
N LYS A 61 -5.03 -1.51 6.77
CA LYS A 61 -5.56 -2.78 7.29
C LYS A 61 -4.72 -3.95 6.80
N VAL A 62 -4.43 -4.91 7.69
CA VAL A 62 -3.63 -6.11 7.40
C VAL A 62 -4.17 -6.90 6.20
N VAL A 63 -5.50 -7.07 6.11
CA VAL A 63 -6.14 -7.77 4.99
C VAL A 63 -5.86 -7.12 3.63
N LEU A 64 -5.63 -5.80 3.61
CA LEU A 64 -5.33 -5.08 2.37
C LEU A 64 -3.89 -5.33 1.90
N VAL A 65 -2.98 -5.73 2.80
CA VAL A 65 -1.58 -6.03 2.42
C VAL A 65 -1.54 -7.16 1.40
N SER A 66 -2.22 -8.27 1.70
CA SER A 66 -2.26 -9.43 0.81
C SER A 66 -3.06 -9.16 -0.47
N GLN A 67 -4.18 -8.43 -0.37
CA GLN A 67 -5.00 -8.05 -1.54
C GLN A 67 -4.20 -7.19 -2.53
N GLN A 68 -3.56 -6.13 -2.05
CA GLN A 68 -2.80 -5.24 -2.92
C GLN A 68 -1.55 -5.91 -3.46
N ALA A 69 -0.83 -6.69 -2.65
CA ALA A 69 0.32 -7.45 -3.14
C ALA A 69 -0.04 -8.45 -4.23
N THR A 70 -1.20 -9.11 -4.12
CA THR A 70 -1.71 -10.01 -5.16
C THR A 70 -2.04 -9.25 -6.43
N ALA A 71 -2.74 -8.11 -6.33
CA ALA A 71 -3.02 -7.26 -7.48
C ALA A 71 -1.73 -6.81 -8.18
N LEU A 72 -0.72 -6.36 -7.43
CA LEU A 72 0.58 -5.94 -7.98
C LEU A 72 1.31 -7.07 -8.70
N ARG A 73 1.33 -8.28 -8.13
CA ARG A 73 1.95 -9.46 -8.75
C ARG A 73 1.23 -9.90 -10.02
N ASN A 74 -0.08 -9.67 -10.11
CA ASN A 74 -0.87 -10.03 -11.29
C ASN A 74 -0.72 -9.03 -12.45
N HIS A 75 -0.41 -7.77 -12.15
CA HIS A 75 -0.35 -6.70 -13.16
C HIS A 75 1.08 -6.23 -13.47
N THR A 76 2.08 -6.66 -12.69
CA THR A 76 3.49 -6.28 -12.87
C THR A 76 4.39 -7.50 -12.71
N ASP A 77 5.59 -7.44 -13.28
CA ASP A 77 6.64 -8.43 -13.13
C ASP A 77 7.63 -8.07 -11.99
N LEU A 78 7.24 -7.17 -11.09
CA LEU A 78 8.03 -6.76 -9.93
C LEU A 78 7.91 -7.78 -8.78
N LYS A 79 8.99 -7.98 -8.02
CA LYS A 79 9.00 -8.82 -6.83
C LYS A 79 8.44 -8.01 -5.67
N VAL A 80 7.32 -8.49 -5.15
CA VAL A 80 6.55 -7.81 -4.10
C VAL A 80 6.73 -8.52 -2.75
N GLY A 81 7.24 -7.79 -1.75
CA GLY A 81 7.29 -8.21 -0.35
C GLY A 81 6.06 -7.72 0.42
N MET A 82 5.67 -8.45 1.48
CA MET A 82 4.48 -8.14 2.30
C MET A 82 4.89 -8.10 3.77
N TYR A 83 4.51 -7.05 4.52
CA TYR A 83 4.92 -6.92 5.92
C TYR A 83 3.81 -6.29 6.80
N TRP A 84 3.53 -6.89 7.95
CA TRP A 84 2.59 -6.38 8.96
C TRP A 84 2.98 -6.90 10.36
N GLY A 85 2.40 -6.33 11.41
CA GLY A 85 2.81 -6.57 12.80
C GLY A 85 2.87 -8.04 13.22
N ASP A 86 1.89 -8.86 12.83
CA ASP A 86 1.85 -10.28 13.24
C ASP A 86 2.91 -11.16 12.55
N MET A 87 3.72 -10.62 11.65
CA MET A 87 4.85 -11.35 11.06
C MET A 87 6.11 -11.38 11.96
N GLY A 88 6.04 -10.77 13.16
CA GLY A 88 7.20 -10.67 14.05
C GLY A 88 8.32 -9.78 13.48
N VAL A 89 7.97 -8.90 12.54
CA VAL A 89 8.89 -7.95 11.89
C VAL A 89 9.51 -6.96 12.88
N ASP A 90 8.86 -6.75 14.02
CA ASP A 90 9.36 -5.91 15.11
C ASP A 90 10.65 -6.47 15.74
N PHE A 91 10.91 -7.77 15.57
CA PHE A 91 12.11 -8.44 16.07
C PHE A 91 13.22 -8.56 15.02
N TRP A 92 13.01 -8.03 13.81
CA TRP A 92 13.99 -8.14 12.73
C TRP A 92 15.13 -7.15 12.92
N ASP A 93 16.34 -7.63 12.68
CA ASP A 93 17.53 -6.81 12.69
C ASP A 93 17.77 -6.15 11.32
N LYS A 94 18.80 -5.31 11.26
CA LYS A 94 19.19 -4.61 10.04
C LYS A 94 19.54 -5.58 8.91
N ALA A 95 20.20 -6.71 9.22
CA ALA A 95 20.61 -7.70 8.23
C ALA A 95 19.40 -8.38 7.57
N THR A 96 18.37 -8.67 8.35
CA THR A 96 17.11 -9.25 7.86
C THR A 96 16.41 -8.27 6.91
N TRP A 97 16.32 -6.99 7.29
CA TRP A 97 15.77 -5.95 6.40
C TRP A 97 16.60 -5.76 5.13
N GLU A 98 17.93 -5.76 5.23
CA GLU A 98 18.81 -5.67 4.06
C GLU A 98 18.60 -6.84 3.08
N ASN A 99 18.40 -8.05 3.59
CA ASN A 99 18.07 -9.22 2.78
C ASN A 99 16.72 -9.05 2.06
N GLU A 100 15.70 -8.59 2.76
CA GLU A 100 14.37 -8.36 2.18
C GLU A 100 14.37 -7.23 1.15
N LEU A 101 15.10 -6.15 1.42
CA LEU A 101 15.35 -5.04 0.49
C LEU A 101 16.17 -5.47 -0.74
N GLY A 102 17.02 -6.50 -0.60
CA GLY A 102 17.76 -7.10 -1.72
C GLY A 102 16.88 -7.98 -2.62
N LYS A 103 15.77 -8.52 -2.11
CA LYS A 103 14.88 -9.43 -2.85
C LYS A 103 13.75 -8.72 -3.57
N HIS A 104 13.19 -7.66 -2.99
CA HIS A 104 11.90 -7.10 -3.39
C HIS A 104 12.03 -5.68 -3.94
N GLU A 105 11.48 -5.41 -5.12
CA GLU A 105 11.38 -4.05 -5.68
C GLU A 105 10.23 -3.24 -5.07
N VAL A 106 9.14 -3.92 -4.69
CA VAL A 106 7.96 -3.29 -4.07
C VAL A 106 7.71 -3.90 -2.70
N LEU A 107 7.48 -3.05 -1.70
CA LEU A 107 7.07 -3.49 -0.37
C LEU A 107 5.66 -3.01 -0.08
N VAL A 108 4.74 -3.94 0.15
CA VAL A 108 3.39 -3.63 0.64
C VAL A 108 3.37 -3.85 2.15
N MET A 109 3.05 -2.82 2.92
CA MET A 109 3.09 -2.93 4.38
C MET A 109 2.11 -2.02 5.10
N THR A 110 1.92 -2.26 6.40
CA THR A 110 1.18 -1.29 7.22
C THR A 110 2.05 -0.07 7.55
N PRO A 111 1.44 1.11 7.77
CA PRO A 111 2.17 2.34 8.06
C PRO A 111 3.09 2.26 9.29
N ALA A 112 2.70 1.48 10.30
CA ALA A 112 3.50 1.30 11.52
C ALA A 112 4.86 0.67 11.20
N ILE A 113 4.89 -0.37 10.35
CA ILE A 113 6.13 -1.06 9.98
C ILE A 113 7.11 -0.11 9.28
N LEU A 114 6.62 0.71 8.33
CA LEU A 114 7.51 1.67 7.67
C LEU A 114 8.04 2.73 8.67
N LEU A 115 7.17 3.23 9.55
CA LEU A 115 7.56 4.22 10.55
C LEU A 115 8.69 3.70 11.45
N ASP A 116 8.58 2.46 11.92
CA ASP A 116 9.60 1.84 12.76
C ASP A 116 10.89 1.58 11.96
N CYS A 117 10.79 1.10 10.73
CA CYS A 117 11.96 0.95 9.84
C CYS A 117 12.71 2.27 9.61
N LEU A 118 11.98 3.38 9.44
CA LEU A 118 12.56 4.71 9.27
C LEU A 118 13.23 5.21 10.56
N ARG A 119 12.58 5.04 11.71
CA ARG A 119 13.13 5.43 13.03
C ARG A 119 14.40 4.67 13.38
N HIS A 120 14.44 3.38 13.07
CA HIS A 120 15.62 2.54 13.27
C HIS A 120 16.65 2.61 12.13
N SER A 121 16.38 3.40 11.09
CA SER A 121 17.24 3.54 9.89
C SER A 121 17.52 2.21 9.16
N PHE A 122 16.62 1.23 9.28
CA PHE A 122 16.63 0.01 8.47
C PHE A 122 16.26 0.31 7.02
N ILE A 123 15.27 1.20 6.84
CA ILE A 123 14.92 1.80 5.56
C ILE A 123 15.20 3.30 5.68
N LYS A 124 15.84 3.88 4.66
CA LYS A 124 16.02 5.34 4.57
C LYS A 124 15.06 5.92 3.56
N LEU A 125 14.51 7.10 3.85
CA LEU A 125 13.54 7.75 2.96
C LEU A 125 14.08 7.98 1.54
N ASN A 126 15.38 8.26 1.39
CA ASN A 126 16.02 8.45 0.08
C ASN A 126 16.15 7.17 -0.78
N MET A 127 15.92 5.99 -0.18
CA MET A 127 15.84 4.71 -0.90
C MET A 127 14.45 4.53 -1.52
N ILE A 128 13.43 5.19 -0.99
CA ILE A 128 12.04 5.08 -1.43
C ILE A 128 11.82 6.03 -2.61
N LYS A 129 11.71 5.48 -3.82
CA LYS A 129 11.47 6.29 -5.04
C LYS A 129 10.02 6.67 -5.20
N VAL A 130 9.13 5.80 -4.73
CA VAL A 130 7.68 6.02 -4.76
C VAL A 130 7.12 5.56 -3.43
N LEU A 131 6.39 6.45 -2.74
CA LEU A 131 5.66 6.17 -1.51
C LEU A 131 4.17 6.38 -1.79
N ILE A 132 3.39 5.29 -1.76
CA ILE A 132 1.94 5.32 -1.91
C ILE A 132 1.31 5.14 -0.54
N MET A 133 0.34 5.99 -0.20
CA MET A 133 -0.41 5.92 1.06
C MET A 133 -1.89 5.75 0.77
N ASP A 134 -2.40 4.54 1.00
CA ASP A 134 -3.82 4.23 0.86
C ASP A 134 -4.63 4.80 2.02
N GLU A 135 -5.84 5.28 1.74
CA GLU A 135 -6.80 5.80 2.74
C GLU A 135 -6.23 6.87 3.70
N CYS A 136 -5.24 7.64 3.23
CA CYS A 136 -4.50 8.59 4.08
C CYS A 136 -5.37 9.74 4.62
N HIS A 137 -6.53 9.99 4.03
CA HIS A 137 -7.49 11.01 4.48
C HIS A 137 -8.08 10.73 5.87
N HIS A 138 -7.98 9.48 6.36
CA HIS A 138 -8.34 9.11 7.72
C HIS A 138 -7.24 9.38 8.75
N ALA A 139 -6.04 9.79 8.32
CA ALA A 139 -4.89 9.97 9.21
C ALA A 139 -4.93 11.31 9.93
N ALA A 140 -4.94 11.28 11.27
CA ALA A 140 -4.88 12.47 12.11
C ALA A 140 -4.05 12.23 13.39
N GLY A 141 -3.60 13.32 14.01
CA GLY A 141 -2.88 13.28 15.28
C GLY A 141 -1.60 12.44 15.22
N LYS A 142 -1.53 11.40 16.05
CA LYS A 142 -0.37 10.49 16.16
C LYS A 142 -0.45 9.27 15.24
N HIS A 143 -1.30 9.30 14.20
CA HIS A 143 -1.40 8.21 13.25
C HIS A 143 -0.05 8.00 12.52
N PRO A 144 0.41 6.76 12.27
CA PRO A 144 1.74 6.54 11.71
C PRO A 144 2.01 7.24 10.37
N TYR A 145 0.98 7.39 9.50
CA TYR A 145 1.09 8.22 8.28
C TYR A 145 1.53 9.67 8.58
N VAL A 146 0.92 10.29 9.59
CA VAL A 146 1.24 11.67 9.98
C VAL A 146 2.66 11.74 10.52
N CYS A 147 3.06 10.77 11.35
CA CYS A 147 4.42 10.67 11.88
C CYS A 147 5.47 10.52 10.77
N ILE A 148 5.24 9.65 9.77
CA ILE A 148 6.15 9.49 8.62
C ILE A 148 6.39 10.84 7.91
N MET A 149 5.32 11.59 7.66
CA MET A 149 5.41 12.87 6.96
C MET A 149 6.11 13.96 7.78
N ILE A 150 5.78 14.08 9.06
CA ILE A 150 6.36 15.11 9.94
C ILE A 150 7.82 14.81 10.28
N GLU A 151 8.13 13.57 10.66
CA GLU A 151 9.45 13.19 11.19
C GLU A 151 10.50 13.08 10.08
N PHE A 152 10.12 12.58 8.90
CA PHE A 152 11.07 12.23 7.84
C PHE A 152 10.92 13.09 6.59
N TYR A 153 9.72 13.18 6.01
CA TYR A 153 9.53 13.85 4.72
C TYR A 153 9.77 15.37 4.80
N HIS A 154 9.07 16.05 5.71
CA HIS A 154 9.22 17.50 5.87
C HIS A 154 10.61 17.91 6.40
N ARG A 155 11.24 17.07 7.22
CA ARG A 155 12.59 17.33 7.72
C ARG A 155 13.60 17.38 6.57
N GLN A 156 13.52 16.43 5.62
CA GLN A 156 14.43 16.43 4.47
C GLN A 156 14.21 17.63 3.54
N LEU A 157 12.97 18.08 3.35
CA LEU A 157 12.70 19.29 2.55
C LEU A 157 13.29 20.57 3.16
N ARG A 158 13.39 20.65 4.48
CA ARG A 158 14.01 21.80 5.16
C ARG A 158 15.54 21.82 5.12
N CYS A 159 16.19 20.71 4.77
CA CYS A 159 17.64 20.61 4.69
C CYS A 159 18.19 20.82 3.27
N VAL A 160 17.32 20.99 2.26
CA VAL A 160 17.69 21.16 0.85
C VAL A 160 17.54 22.62 0.38
N THR A 161 17.09 23.52 1.26
CA THR A 161 16.98 24.98 1.05
C THR A 161 18.05 25.72 1.84
#